data_AF-A0A1Y1ZIJ6-F1
#
_entry.id   AF-A0A1Y1ZIJ6-F1
#
_cell.length_a   1.000
_cell.length_b   1.000
_cell.length_c   1.000
_cell.angle_alpha   90.00
_cell.angle_beta   90.00
_cell.angle_gamma   90.00
#
_symmetry.space_group_name_H-M   'P 1'
#
loop_
_entity.id
_entity.type
_entity.pdbx_description
1 polymer ?
#
loop_
_entity_poly.entity_id
_entity_poly.type
_entity_poly.pdbx_seq_one_letter_code
_entity_poly.pdbx_strand_id
1 'polypeptide(L)'
;MGTEPRKLKILITGSARGIGRGLFHHFLSLGHSVCILDLTPPNSHTRSTKQKPGKAPPAAVRLDVLINNAMAVPHIWSGGRKMEDEHADGEDSVMKEWDEKIAVGLTAPFILSRLCVPLLKGDGKGNPPGCIINISSTRAYQAEMDHEGYSAVEAGILGLTQSMAVSLGHRHKIRVNAIVPGWVDVEDQNKSADEMGTKWGEGQSKEDRDGKMVYPE
;
A
#
# COMPACT_ATOMS: atom_id res chain seq x y z
N MET A 1 17.69 -32.01 -2.67
CA MET A 1 16.60 -31.66 -3.62
C MET A 1 16.00 -30.34 -3.16
N GLY A 2 16.33 -29.22 -3.80
CA GLY A 2 15.75 -27.93 -3.46
C GLY A 2 14.33 -27.88 -4.00
N THR A 3 13.33 -27.86 -3.12
CA THR A 3 11.94 -27.67 -3.53
C THR A 3 11.80 -26.31 -4.18
N GLU A 4 11.23 -26.25 -5.39
CA GLU A 4 10.96 -24.96 -6.03
C GLU A 4 10.12 -24.07 -5.10
N PRO A 5 10.43 -22.76 -5.02
CA PRO A 5 9.70 -21.84 -4.17
C PRO A 5 8.23 -21.81 -4.57
N ARG A 6 7.36 -21.96 -3.56
CA ARG A 6 5.91 -21.94 -3.72
C ARG A 6 5.47 -20.64 -4.41
N LYS A 7 4.73 -20.76 -5.53
CA LYS A 7 4.11 -19.61 -6.19
C LYS A 7 2.96 -19.06 -5.35
N LEU A 8 3.01 -17.78 -5.02
CA LEU A 8 2.02 -17.09 -4.20
C LEU A 8 0.97 -16.36 -5.04
N LYS A 9 -0.23 -16.21 -4.49
CA LYS A 9 -1.28 -15.30 -4.97
C LYS A 9 -1.30 -14.06 -4.11
N ILE A 10 -0.96 -12.91 -4.70
CA ILE A 10 -0.70 -11.66 -4.00
C ILE A 10 -1.70 -10.61 -4.49
N LEU A 11 -2.32 -9.87 -3.58
CA LEU A 11 -3.15 -8.71 -3.86
C LEU A 11 -2.44 -7.46 -3.33
N ILE A 12 -2.21 -6.46 -4.18
CA ILE A 12 -1.53 -5.22 -3.81
C ILE A 12 -2.44 -4.03 -4.13
N THR A 13 -2.59 -3.09 -3.20
CA THR A 13 -3.27 -1.82 -3.46
C THR A 13 -2.26 -0.71 -3.83
N GLY A 14 -2.64 0.23 -4.71
CA GLY A 14 -1.78 1.37 -5.04
C GLY A 14 -0.54 0.98 -5.86
N SER A 15 -0.72 0.14 -6.88
CA SER A 15 0.38 -0.41 -7.70
C SER A 15 0.60 0.26 -9.05
N ALA A 16 -0.09 1.37 -9.36
CA ALA A 16 0.13 2.09 -10.62
C ALA A 16 1.50 2.79 -10.66
N ARG A 17 2.01 3.20 -9.50
CA ARG A 17 3.30 3.89 -9.31
C ARG A 17 3.93 3.58 -7.95
N GLY A 18 5.15 4.06 -7.73
CA GLY A 18 5.76 4.07 -6.41
C GLY A 18 6.18 2.68 -5.92
N ILE A 19 6.21 2.53 -4.60
CA ILE A 19 6.51 1.26 -3.90
C ILE A 19 5.62 0.12 -4.41
N GLY A 20 4.31 0.37 -4.55
CA GLY A 20 3.36 -0.65 -4.99
C GLY A 20 3.63 -1.18 -6.40
N ARG A 21 4.15 -0.34 -7.30
CA ARG A 21 4.56 -0.74 -8.65
C ARG A 21 5.86 -1.53 -8.64
N GLY A 22 6.84 -1.10 -7.85
CA GLY A 22 8.09 -1.83 -7.65
C GLY A 22 7.84 -3.25 -7.10
N LEU A 23 6.98 -3.36 -6.08
CA LEU A 23 6.55 -4.64 -5.52
C LEU A 23 5.84 -5.52 -6.57
N PHE A 24 4.95 -4.94 -7.38
CA PHE A 24 4.26 -5.64 -8.45
C PHE A 24 5.25 -6.26 -9.45
N HIS A 25 6.19 -5.48 -9.97
CA HIS A 25 7.20 -5.99 -10.91
C HIS A 25 8.11 -7.03 -10.26
N HIS A 26 8.55 -6.79 -9.02
CA HIS A 26 9.39 -7.73 -8.29
C HIS A 26 8.71 -9.09 -8.12
N PHE A 27 7.49 -9.14 -7.59
CA PHE A 27 6.79 -10.41 -7.39
C PHE A 27 6.42 -11.11 -8.68
N LEU A 28 6.11 -10.37 -9.76
CA LEU A 28 5.93 -10.95 -11.08
C LEU A 28 7.21 -11.58 -11.62
N SER A 29 8.36 -10.93 -11.44
CA SER A 29 9.66 -11.46 -11.89
C SER A 29 10.04 -12.76 -11.19
N LEU A 30 9.55 -12.95 -9.95
CA LEU A 30 9.69 -14.19 -9.17
C LEU A 30 8.64 -15.26 -9.55
N GLY A 31 7.78 -15.00 -10.54
CA GLY A 31 6.80 -15.97 -11.04
C GLY A 31 5.55 -16.13 -10.18
N HIS A 32 5.26 -15.18 -9.29
CA HIS A 32 4.01 -15.16 -8.51
C HIS A 32 2.82 -14.66 -9.33
N SER A 33 1.61 -14.95 -8.84
CA SER A 33 0.37 -14.40 -9.39
C SER A 33 0.01 -13.12 -8.63
N VAL A 34 0.09 -11.97 -9.28
CA VAL A 34 -0.15 -10.67 -8.63
C VAL A 34 -1.42 -10.03 -9.20
N CYS A 35 -2.35 -9.69 -8.32
CA CYS A 35 -3.53 -8.88 -8.59
C CYS A 35 -3.32 -7.49 -7.99
N ILE A 36 -3.80 -6.46 -8.68
CA ILE A 36 -3.63 -5.08 -8.24
C ILE A 36 -4.98 -4.36 -8.18
N LEU A 37 -5.10 -3.47 -7.19
CA LEU A 37 -6.22 -2.55 -7.04
C LEU A 37 -5.65 -1.13 -6.99
N ASP A 38 -6.05 -0.31 -7.95
CA ASP A 38 -5.60 1.07 -8.04
C ASP A 38 -6.72 1.93 -8.62
N LEU A 39 -6.72 3.23 -8.30
CA LEU A 39 -7.62 4.21 -8.90
C LEU A 39 -7.32 4.39 -10.39
N THR A 40 -6.05 4.27 -10.76
CA THR A 40 -5.61 4.37 -12.15
C THR A 40 -5.54 2.97 -12.75
N PRO A 41 -6.12 2.71 -13.93
CA PRO A 41 -5.96 1.43 -14.58
C PRO A 41 -4.47 1.16 -14.81
N PRO A 42 -3.98 -0.06 -14.55
CA PRO A 42 -2.59 -0.38 -14.85
C PRO A 42 -2.33 -0.30 -16.34
N ASN A 43 -1.17 0.23 -16.71
CA ASN A 43 -0.75 0.31 -18.12
C ASN A 43 -0.64 -1.10 -18.74
N SER A 44 -0.61 -1.13 -20.08
CA SER A 44 -0.70 -2.29 -21.00
C SER A 44 0.22 -3.49 -20.73
N HIS A 45 1.18 -3.39 -19.82
CA HIS A 45 2.10 -4.46 -19.44
C HIS A 45 1.55 -5.39 -18.34
N THR A 46 0.33 -5.16 -17.88
CA THR A 46 -0.36 -6.05 -16.93
C THR A 46 -1.23 -7.05 -17.68
N ARG A 47 -0.95 -8.35 -17.52
CA ARG A 47 -1.83 -9.43 -18.00
C ARG A 47 -3.08 -9.46 -17.12
N SER A 48 -3.97 -8.50 -17.37
CA SER A 48 -5.29 -8.39 -16.75
C SER A 48 -6.19 -9.49 -17.31
N THR A 49 -6.52 -10.49 -16.49
CA THR A 49 -7.76 -11.24 -16.72
C THR A 49 -8.90 -10.36 -16.22
N LYS A 50 -9.55 -9.61 -17.11
CA LYS A 50 -10.77 -8.86 -16.79
C LYS A 50 -11.79 -9.81 -16.15
N GLN A 51 -11.99 -9.71 -14.83
CA GLN A 51 -13.09 -10.39 -14.17
C GLN A 51 -14.34 -9.53 -14.36
N LYS A 52 -15.42 -10.11 -14.90
CA LYS A 52 -16.68 -9.38 -15.10
C LYS A 52 -17.24 -8.95 -13.73
N PRO A 53 -17.63 -7.67 -13.53
CA PRO A 53 -18.29 -7.25 -12.31
C PRO A 53 -19.58 -8.05 -12.09
N GLY A 54 -19.82 -8.51 -10.85
CA GLY A 54 -21.05 -9.22 -10.47
C GLY A 54 -20.97 -10.74 -10.31
N LYS A 55 -19.84 -11.38 -10.66
CA LYS A 55 -19.58 -12.75 -10.19
C LYS A 55 -18.79 -12.68 -8.89
N ALA A 56 -19.37 -13.19 -7.79
CA ALA A 56 -18.60 -13.49 -6.59
C ALA A 56 -17.34 -14.26 -7.03
N PRO A 57 -16.14 -13.92 -6.50
CA PRO A 57 -14.96 -14.72 -6.78
C PRO A 57 -15.34 -16.17 -6.46
N PRO A 58 -15.11 -17.13 -7.37
CA PRO A 58 -15.52 -18.51 -7.13
C PRO A 58 -14.99 -18.92 -5.75
N ALA A 59 -15.76 -19.68 -4.98
CA ALA A 59 -15.42 -20.09 -3.61
C ALA A 59 -14.05 -20.81 -3.45
N ALA A 60 -13.32 -20.99 -4.55
CA ALA A 60 -11.97 -21.52 -4.66
C ALA A 60 -10.85 -20.44 -4.80
N VAL A 61 -11.15 -19.14 -4.78
CA VAL A 61 -10.10 -18.10 -4.87
C VAL A 61 -9.44 -17.92 -3.49
N ARG A 62 -8.32 -18.60 -3.30
CA ARG A 62 -7.44 -18.39 -2.14
C ARG A 62 -6.46 -17.24 -2.39
N LEU A 63 -6.16 -16.47 -1.34
CA LEU A 63 -5.15 -15.43 -1.31
C LEU A 63 -4.00 -15.86 -0.38
N ASP A 64 -2.76 -15.68 -0.78
CA ASP A 64 -1.60 -15.93 0.09
C ASP A 64 -1.17 -14.65 0.82
N VAL A 65 -1.20 -13.49 0.13
CA VAL A 65 -0.73 -12.21 0.67
C VAL A 65 -1.66 -11.07 0.25
N LEU A 66 -2.09 -10.26 1.22
CA LEU A 66 -2.64 -8.92 0.99
C LEU A 66 -1.58 -7.87 1.36
N ILE A 67 -1.32 -6.92 0.47
CA ILE A 67 -0.48 -5.76 0.72
C ILE A 67 -1.34 -4.50 0.61
N ASN A 68 -1.65 -3.88 1.76
CA ASN A 68 -2.31 -2.59 1.82
C ASN A 68 -1.23 -1.50 1.68
N ASN A 69 -1.04 -1.02 0.46
CA ASN A 69 -0.03 -0.01 0.12
C ASN A 69 -0.63 1.33 -0.35
N ALA A 70 -1.91 1.34 -0.75
CA ALA A 70 -2.55 2.56 -1.23
C ALA A 70 -2.73 3.60 -0.11
N MET A 71 -1.87 4.62 -0.11
CA MET A 71 -2.16 5.93 0.46
C MET A 71 -1.99 6.97 -0.65
N ALA A 72 -3.05 7.16 -1.44
CA ALA A 72 -3.04 8.03 -2.61
C ALA A 72 -3.35 9.51 -2.27
N VAL A 73 -3.13 9.90 -1.01
CA VAL A 73 -3.40 11.25 -0.50
C VAL A 73 -2.08 11.97 -0.23
N PRO A 74 -1.98 13.29 -0.48
CA PRO A 74 -0.79 14.07 -0.14
C PRO A 74 -0.42 13.99 1.34
N HIS A 75 0.87 14.07 1.64
CA HIS A 75 1.38 14.03 3.00
C HIS A 75 1.04 15.31 3.79
N ILE A 76 1.05 16.44 3.10
CA ILE A 76 0.68 17.76 3.62
C ILE A 76 -0.74 18.15 3.20
N TRP A 77 -1.24 19.24 3.75
CA TRP A 77 -2.48 19.88 3.31
C TRP A 77 -2.36 20.42 1.87
N SER A 78 -3.43 20.26 1.10
CA SER A 78 -3.43 20.65 -0.30
C SER A 78 -3.43 22.18 -0.45
N GLY A 79 -2.71 22.69 -1.46
CA GLY A 79 -2.66 24.11 -1.77
C GLY A 79 -1.85 24.97 -0.79
N GLY A 80 -1.02 24.36 0.06
CA GLY A 80 -0.25 25.09 1.07
C GLY A 80 -1.08 25.59 2.25
N ARG A 81 -2.26 24.98 2.46
CA ARG A 81 -3.12 25.24 3.61
C ARG A 81 -2.44 24.80 4.91
N LYS A 82 -2.96 25.33 6.02
CA LYS A 82 -2.60 24.95 7.39
C LYS A 82 -3.80 24.37 8.12
N MET A 83 -3.54 23.67 9.21
CA MET A 83 -4.57 23.08 10.06
C MET A 83 -5.53 24.15 10.61
N GLU A 84 -5.03 25.34 10.92
CA GLU A 84 -5.79 26.45 11.50
C GLU A 84 -6.45 27.40 10.49
N ASP A 85 -6.33 27.15 9.18
CA ASP A 85 -6.89 28.04 8.16
C ASP A 85 -8.43 28.11 8.23
N GLU A 86 -8.96 29.34 8.26
CA GLU A 86 -10.39 29.61 8.36
C GLU A 86 -11.15 29.27 7.07
N HIS A 87 -12.41 28.81 7.20
CA HIS A 87 -13.24 28.36 6.09
C HIS A 87 -13.92 29.55 5.38
N ALA A 88 -13.28 30.04 4.32
CA ALA A 88 -13.75 31.22 3.59
C ALA A 88 -15.10 31.06 2.85
N ASP A 89 -15.56 29.82 2.63
CA ASP A 89 -16.70 29.49 1.75
C ASP A 89 -17.81 28.66 2.43
N GLY A 90 -17.73 28.45 3.76
CA GLY A 90 -18.73 27.68 4.52
C GLY A 90 -18.60 26.16 4.39
N GLU A 91 -17.62 25.65 3.64
CA GLU A 91 -17.23 24.24 3.62
C GLU A 91 -15.83 24.10 4.24
N ASP A 92 -15.72 23.29 5.29
CA ASP A 92 -14.44 23.07 5.96
C ASP A 92 -13.54 22.16 5.10
N SER A 93 -12.77 22.78 4.21
CA SER A 93 -11.90 22.07 3.28
C SER A 93 -10.77 21.30 3.97
N VAL A 94 -10.33 21.75 5.16
CA VAL A 94 -9.34 21.05 5.99
C VAL A 94 -9.96 19.76 6.54
N MET A 95 -11.18 19.83 7.08
CA MET A 95 -11.89 18.65 7.57
C MET A 95 -12.25 17.68 6.44
N LYS A 96 -12.63 18.17 5.26
CA LYS A 96 -12.86 17.32 4.10
C LYS A 96 -11.60 16.55 3.69
N GLU A 97 -10.46 17.24 3.67
CA GLU A 97 -9.18 16.61 3.36
C GLU A 97 -8.77 15.62 4.47
N TRP A 98 -8.99 15.96 5.73
CA TRP A 98 -8.80 15.05 6.86
C TRP A 98 -9.63 13.77 6.69
N ASP A 99 -10.93 13.90 6.42
CA ASP A 99 -11.84 12.77 6.25
C ASP A 99 -11.42 11.89 5.08
N GLU A 100 -10.95 12.48 3.98
CA GLU A 100 -10.39 11.74 2.85
C GLU A 100 -9.13 10.96 3.26
N LYS A 101 -8.19 11.59 3.98
CA LYS A 101 -6.97 10.93 4.47
C LYS A 101 -7.32 9.74 5.36
N ILE A 102 -8.28 9.88 6.28
CA ILE A 102 -8.75 8.78 7.15
C ILE A 102 -9.46 7.68 6.36
N ALA A 103 -10.34 8.06 5.44
CA ALA A 103 -11.13 7.11 4.64
C ALA A 103 -10.21 6.24 3.77
N VAL A 104 -9.29 6.87 3.04
CA VAL A 104 -8.37 6.19 2.11
C VAL A 104 -7.25 5.49 2.86
N GLY A 105 -6.59 6.18 3.79
CA GLY A 105 -5.36 5.71 4.41
C GLY A 105 -5.56 4.76 5.59
N LEU A 106 -6.73 4.77 6.24
CA LEU A 106 -6.98 3.92 7.42
C LEU A 106 -8.21 3.02 7.27
N THR A 107 -9.33 3.58 6.84
CA THR A 107 -10.59 2.83 6.75
C THR A 107 -10.56 1.82 5.60
N ALA A 108 -10.05 2.19 4.43
CA ALA A 108 -9.95 1.27 3.30
C ALA A 108 -9.06 0.04 3.58
N PRO A 109 -7.84 0.17 4.17
CA PRO A 109 -7.05 -0.98 4.62
C PRO A 109 -7.79 -1.92 5.58
N PHE A 110 -8.57 -1.37 6.52
CA PHE A 110 -9.40 -2.20 7.41
C PHE A 110 -10.49 -2.95 6.65
N ILE A 111 -11.27 -2.26 5.80
CA ILE A 111 -12.35 -2.87 5.02
C ILE A 111 -11.79 -3.98 4.12
N LEU A 112 -10.71 -3.71 3.39
CA LEU A 112 -10.11 -4.68 2.49
C LEU A 112 -9.58 -5.89 3.26
N SER A 113 -8.87 -5.65 4.37
CA SER A 113 -8.41 -6.72 5.25
C SER A 113 -9.58 -7.60 5.71
N ARG A 114 -10.67 -6.99 6.19
CA ARG A 114 -11.90 -7.69 6.61
C ARG A 114 -12.48 -8.56 5.48
N LEU A 115 -12.56 -8.04 4.27
CA LEU A 115 -13.08 -8.76 3.11
C LEU A 115 -12.13 -9.89 2.65
N CYS A 116 -10.83 -9.74 2.84
CA CYS A 116 -9.83 -10.74 2.45
C CYS A 116 -9.62 -11.85 3.50
N VAL A 117 -10.05 -11.67 4.76
CA VAL A 117 -9.89 -12.69 5.82
C VAL A 117 -10.36 -14.08 5.37
N PRO A 118 -11.56 -14.28 4.77
CA PRO A 118 -11.98 -15.60 4.29
C PRO A 118 -11.04 -16.20 3.25
N LEU A 119 -10.41 -15.37 2.40
CA LEU A 119 -9.50 -15.81 1.33
C LEU A 119 -8.10 -16.17 1.85
N LEU A 120 -7.72 -15.60 2.99
CA LEU A 120 -6.42 -15.78 3.65
C LEU A 120 -6.41 -16.95 4.65
N LYS A 121 -7.57 -17.53 4.99
CA LYS A 121 -7.63 -18.69 5.89
C LYS A 121 -6.94 -19.90 5.26
N GLY A 122 -6.27 -20.69 6.10
CA GLY A 122 -5.90 -22.05 5.72
C GLY A 122 -7.15 -22.87 5.45
N ASP A 123 -7.07 -23.80 4.50
CA ASP A 123 -8.21 -24.64 4.09
C ASP A 123 -8.26 -26.00 4.81
N GLY A 124 -7.31 -26.26 5.72
CA GLY A 124 -7.17 -27.54 6.40
C GLY A 124 -6.73 -28.71 5.49
N LYS A 125 -6.45 -28.44 4.21
CA LYS A 125 -6.07 -29.42 3.17
C LYS A 125 -4.61 -29.25 2.74
N GLY A 126 -3.76 -28.80 3.67
CA GLY A 126 -2.34 -28.57 3.45
C GLY A 126 -1.97 -27.17 2.95
N ASN A 127 -2.94 -26.28 2.67
CA ASN A 127 -2.61 -24.88 2.41
C ASN A 127 -2.52 -24.08 3.72
N PRO A 128 -1.37 -23.45 4.00
CA PRO A 128 -1.21 -22.65 5.19
C PRO A 128 -2.04 -21.36 5.11
N PRO A 129 -2.37 -20.76 6.26
CA PRO A 129 -2.89 -19.40 6.32
C PRO A 129 -1.95 -18.39 5.64
N GLY A 130 -2.54 -17.36 5.03
CA GLY A 130 -1.83 -16.26 4.40
C GLY A 130 -1.39 -15.18 5.39
N CYS A 131 -1.01 -14.02 4.84
CA CYS A 131 -0.67 -12.85 5.63
C CYS A 131 -1.18 -11.53 5.05
N ILE A 132 -1.23 -10.53 5.91
CA ILE A 132 -1.49 -9.13 5.58
C ILE A 132 -0.23 -8.32 5.88
N ILE A 133 0.16 -7.46 4.94
CA ILE A 133 1.23 -6.50 5.10
C ILE A 133 0.61 -5.11 4.91
N ASN A 134 0.73 -4.27 5.91
CA ASN A 134 0.36 -2.86 5.79
C ASN A 134 1.64 -2.06 5.53
N ILE A 135 1.63 -1.21 4.51
CA ILE A 135 2.69 -0.22 4.33
C ILE A 135 2.27 1.00 5.12
N SER A 136 3.15 1.43 6.02
CA SER A 136 3.00 2.66 6.78
C SER A 136 4.10 3.66 6.40
N SER A 137 4.58 4.48 7.33
CA SER A 137 5.60 5.51 7.10
C SER A 137 6.33 5.85 8.38
N THR A 138 7.60 6.25 8.31
CA THR A 138 8.34 6.80 9.47
C THR A 138 7.63 8.00 10.09
N ARG A 139 6.74 8.68 9.35
CA ARG A 139 5.85 9.75 9.87
C ARG A 139 4.91 9.27 10.97
N ALA A 140 4.71 7.97 11.13
CA ALA A 140 4.03 7.41 12.32
C ALA A 140 4.80 7.67 13.63
N TYR A 141 6.11 7.89 13.57
CA TYR A 141 6.99 8.10 14.72
C TYR A 141 7.73 9.45 14.71
N GLN A 142 7.90 10.05 13.53
CA GLN A 142 8.70 11.25 13.31
C GLN A 142 7.94 12.19 12.37
N ALA A 143 7.05 13.01 12.92
CA ALA A 143 6.21 13.93 12.13
C ALA A 143 6.98 15.17 11.65
N GLU A 144 6.45 15.82 10.62
CA GLU A 144 6.91 17.10 10.06
C GLU A 144 5.74 18.10 10.08
N MET A 145 6.06 19.39 9.84
CA MET A 145 5.05 20.46 9.74
C MET A 145 3.97 20.10 8.72
N ASP A 146 2.71 20.39 9.02
CA ASP A 146 1.54 20.19 8.14
C ASP A 146 1.19 18.73 7.80
N HIS A 147 1.77 17.76 8.53
CA HIS A 147 1.53 16.32 8.34
C HIS A 147 0.50 15.74 9.32
N GLU A 148 -0.35 16.52 9.97
CA GLU A 148 -1.20 16.05 11.07
C GLU A 148 -2.10 14.88 10.64
N GLY A 149 -2.81 15.05 9.53
CA GLY A 149 -3.68 14.01 8.97
C GLY A 149 -2.91 12.79 8.47
N TYR A 150 -1.76 13.01 7.82
CA TYR A 150 -0.92 11.92 7.32
C TYR A 150 -0.31 11.10 8.48
N SER A 151 0.32 11.77 9.43
CA SER A 151 0.95 11.13 10.60
C SER A 151 -0.07 10.39 11.47
N ALA A 152 -1.28 10.94 11.63
CA ALA A 152 -2.37 10.29 12.36
C ALA A 152 -2.81 8.98 11.69
N VAL A 153 -2.97 8.98 10.35
CA VAL A 153 -3.28 7.76 9.59
C VAL A 153 -2.18 6.72 9.78
N GLU A 154 -0.92 7.12 9.63
CA GLU A 154 0.22 6.21 9.66
C GLU A 154 0.40 5.57 11.05
N ALA A 155 0.26 6.36 12.12
CA ALA A 155 0.18 5.82 13.49
C ALA A 155 -1.04 4.90 13.67
N GLY A 156 -2.19 5.26 13.08
CA GLY A 156 -3.40 4.44 13.07
C GLY A 156 -3.20 3.08 12.40
N ILE A 157 -2.44 3.01 11.30
CA ILE A 157 -2.09 1.76 10.63
C ILE A 157 -1.26 0.85 11.53
N LEU A 158 -0.35 1.39 12.34
CA LEU A 158 0.40 0.58 13.31
C LEU A 158 -0.53 -0.02 14.38
N GLY A 159 -1.44 0.78 14.94
CA GLY A 159 -2.43 0.29 15.89
C GLY A 159 -3.37 -0.77 15.29
N LEU A 160 -3.83 -0.53 14.06
CA LEU A 160 -4.65 -1.48 13.31
C LEU A 160 -3.90 -2.80 13.06
N THR A 161 -2.63 -2.71 12.67
CA THR A 161 -1.76 -3.87 12.45
C THR A 161 -1.65 -4.74 13.70
N GLN A 162 -1.36 -4.13 14.86
CA GLN A 162 -1.23 -4.85 16.12
C GLN A 162 -2.54 -5.55 16.51
N SER A 163 -3.66 -4.84 16.45
CA SER A 163 -4.98 -5.38 16.79
C SER A 163 -5.38 -6.55 15.88
N MET A 164 -5.15 -6.41 14.57
CA MET A 164 -5.41 -7.49 13.60
C MET A 164 -4.46 -8.68 13.79
N ALA A 165 -3.18 -8.46 14.11
CA ALA A 165 -2.22 -9.54 14.36
C ALA A 165 -2.67 -10.43 15.51
N VAL A 166 -3.10 -9.83 16.63
CA VAL A 166 -3.64 -10.57 17.79
C VAL A 166 -4.90 -11.33 17.41
N SER A 167 -5.89 -10.64 16.84
CA SER A 167 -7.19 -11.21 16.55
C SER A 167 -7.15 -12.31 15.48
N LEU A 168 -6.52 -12.02 14.34
CA LEU A 168 -6.45 -12.94 13.19
C LEU A 168 -5.41 -14.03 13.39
N GLY A 169 -4.32 -13.73 14.09
CA GLY A 169 -3.32 -14.72 14.48
C GLY A 169 -3.91 -15.78 15.41
N HIS A 170 -4.64 -15.38 16.45
CA HIS A 170 -5.26 -16.34 17.37
C HIS A 170 -6.34 -17.19 16.70
N ARG A 171 -7.25 -16.55 15.94
CA ARG A 171 -8.44 -17.22 15.37
C ARG A 171 -8.13 -18.03 14.11
N HIS A 172 -7.19 -17.56 13.29
CA HIS A 172 -7.00 -18.06 11.92
C HIS A 172 -5.55 -18.33 11.55
N LYS A 173 -4.60 -18.06 12.46
CA LYS A 173 -3.15 -18.18 12.21
C LYS A 173 -2.68 -17.31 11.03
N ILE A 174 -3.46 -16.28 10.67
CA ILE A 174 -3.09 -15.29 9.66
C ILE A 174 -2.10 -14.32 10.30
N ARG A 175 -0.96 -14.10 9.65
CA ARG A 175 0.04 -13.13 10.12
C ARG A 175 -0.31 -11.73 9.63
N VAL A 176 -0.08 -10.72 10.46
CA VAL A 176 -0.26 -9.31 10.09
C VAL A 176 0.96 -8.53 10.55
N ASN A 177 1.61 -7.80 9.64
CA ASN A 177 2.79 -6.99 9.94
C ASN A 177 2.69 -5.65 9.21
N ALA A 178 3.44 -4.66 9.70
CA ALA A 178 3.62 -3.38 9.04
C ALA A 178 5.07 -3.24 8.57
N ILE A 179 5.26 -2.57 7.43
CA ILE A 179 6.55 -2.04 6.99
C ILE A 179 6.48 -0.53 7.14
N VAL A 180 7.55 0.09 7.63
CA VAL A 180 7.61 1.52 7.94
C VAL A 180 8.76 2.16 7.15
N PRO A 181 8.57 2.44 5.85
CA PRO A 181 9.60 3.08 5.03
C PRO A 181 9.83 4.52 5.48
N GLY A 182 11.08 4.97 5.32
CA GLY A 182 11.41 6.40 5.29
C GLY A 182 11.20 6.96 3.89
N TRP A 183 12.06 7.90 3.48
CA TRP A 183 12.11 8.34 2.10
C TRP A 183 12.51 7.19 1.18
N VAL A 184 11.71 6.95 0.14
CA VAL A 184 11.97 5.94 -0.89
C VAL A 184 11.92 6.65 -2.22
N ASP A 185 13.05 6.66 -2.92
CA ASP A 185 13.09 7.08 -4.31
C ASP A 185 12.32 6.05 -5.17
N VAL A 186 11.36 6.59 -5.91
CA VAL A 186 10.46 5.83 -6.79
C VAL A 186 10.25 6.55 -8.12
N GLU A 187 11.15 7.45 -8.50
CA GLU A 187 11.05 8.22 -9.75
C GLU A 187 11.04 7.31 -10.99
N ASP A 188 11.75 6.19 -10.94
CA ASP A 188 11.76 5.18 -12.01
C ASP A 188 10.50 4.29 -12.00
N GLN A 189 9.72 4.31 -10.93
CA GLN A 189 8.52 3.49 -10.76
C GLN A 189 7.24 4.24 -11.17
N ASN A 190 7.26 4.86 -12.36
CA ASN A 190 6.09 5.53 -12.94
C ASN A 190 6.02 5.36 -14.47
N LYS A 191 4.89 5.78 -15.06
CA LYS A 191 4.61 5.64 -16.50
C LYS A 191 5.61 6.42 -17.37
N SER A 192 5.89 7.67 -17.00
CA SER A 192 6.80 8.53 -17.76
C SER A 192 8.21 7.96 -17.82
N ALA A 193 8.69 7.35 -16.72
CA ALA A 193 9.97 6.66 -16.67
C ALA A 193 10.03 5.47 -17.64
N ASP A 194 8.95 4.67 -17.74
CA ASP A 194 8.89 3.59 -18.75
C ASP A 194 9.01 4.15 -20.18
N GLU A 195 8.30 5.25 -20.47
CA GLU A 195 8.27 5.88 -21.79
C GLU A 195 9.63 6.49 -22.16
N MET A 196 10.38 6.96 -21.16
CA MET A 196 11.74 7.49 -21.33
C MET A 196 12.83 6.42 -21.25
N GLY A 197 12.49 5.19 -20.83
CA GLY A 197 13.45 4.11 -20.62
C GLY A 197 14.37 4.31 -19.40
N THR A 198 13.97 5.16 -18.45
CA THR A 198 14.74 5.50 -17.24
C THR A 198 14.94 4.26 -16.38
N LYS A 199 16.18 3.99 -15.96
CA LYS A 199 16.49 2.89 -15.06
C LYS A 199 16.64 3.35 -13.61
N TRP A 200 16.38 2.42 -12.70
CA TRP A 200 16.64 2.60 -11.28
C TRP A 200 18.07 3.12 -11.04
N GLY A 201 18.18 4.21 -10.27
CA GLY A 201 19.44 4.88 -9.94
C GLY A 201 19.88 5.99 -10.89
N GLU A 202 19.31 6.13 -12.09
CA GLU A 202 19.66 7.23 -13.00
C GLU A 202 19.14 8.61 -12.53
N GLY A 203 18.08 8.63 -11.70
CA GLY A 203 17.55 9.85 -11.06
C GLY A 203 18.15 10.16 -9.68
N GLN A 204 18.90 9.25 -9.06
CA GLN A 204 19.41 9.44 -7.70
C GLN A 204 20.64 10.34 -7.66
N SER A 205 20.59 11.38 -6.84
CA SER A 205 21.78 12.14 -6.46
C SER A 205 22.74 11.25 -5.66
N LYS A 206 23.99 11.71 -5.51
CA LYS A 206 24.96 11.00 -4.68
C LYS A 206 24.53 11.01 -3.21
N GLU A 207 23.87 12.07 -2.74
CA GLU A 207 23.32 12.13 -1.39
C GLU A 207 22.19 11.13 -1.14
N ASP A 208 21.30 10.92 -2.12
CA ASP A 208 20.20 9.93 -2.01
C ASP A 208 20.75 8.50 -1.87
N ARG A 209 21.82 8.18 -2.62
CA ARG A 209 22.49 6.88 -2.56
C ARG A 209 23.22 6.65 -1.24
N ASP A 210 23.74 7.71 -0.64
CA ASP A 210 24.48 7.69 0.61
C ASP A 210 23.55 7.80 1.85
N GLY A 211 22.22 7.88 1.64
CA GLY A 211 21.22 7.96 2.71
C GLY A 211 21.28 9.25 3.51
N LYS A 212 21.83 10.33 2.94
CA LYS A 212 21.90 11.64 3.60
C LYS A 212 20.59 12.39 3.37
N MET A 213 19.87 12.67 4.46
CA MET A 213 18.69 13.54 4.44
C MET A 213 19.12 14.95 4.05
N VAL A 214 18.86 15.34 2.80
CA VAL A 214 18.99 16.74 2.36
C VAL A 214 17.59 17.32 2.35
N TYR A 215 17.31 18.22 3.29
CA TYR A 215 16.11 19.03 3.23
C TYR A 215 16.31 20.08 2.13
N PRO A 216 15.37 20.25 1.19
CA PRO A 216 15.42 21.41 0.30
C PRO A 216 15.32 22.69 1.14
N GLU A 217 16.14 23.69 0.81
CA GLU A 217 16.07 25.04 1.38
C GLU A 217 14.80 25.78 0.97
#